data_AF-A0A1R1Y898-F1
#
_entry.id   AF-A0A1R1Y898-F1
#
_cell.length_a   1.000
_cell.length_b   1.000
_cell.length_c   1.000
_cell.angle_alpha   90.00
_cell.angle_beta   90.00
_cell.angle_gamma   90.00
#
_symmetry.space_group_name_H-M   'P 1'
#
loop_
_entity.id
_entity.type
_entity.pdbx_description
1 polymer ?
#
loop_
_entity_poly.entity_id
_entity_poly.type
_entity_poly.pdbx_seq_one_letter_code
_entity_poly.pdbx_strand_id
1 'polypeptide(L)'
;MFSIKLTIAFLFIMLALIQVFAVPQDGQDNRVFDSRARCRRSERRCDPFIRGYYYQCRNGRYVRRYCGDRRICRNIGRDNISCIRRR
;
A
#
# COMPACT_ATOMS: atom_id res chain seq x y z
N MET A 1 33.04 42.27 11.27
CA MET A 1 33.17 41.43 10.05
C MET A 1 32.76 40.01 10.41
N PHE A 2 31.47 39.69 10.29
CA PHE A 2 30.99 38.33 10.59
C PHE A 2 31.64 37.35 9.61
N SER A 3 32.41 36.41 10.16
CA SER A 3 33.24 35.48 9.40
C SER A 3 32.37 34.70 8.43
N ILE A 4 32.68 34.79 7.13
CA ILE A 4 32.06 34.05 6.02
C ILE A 4 31.93 32.54 6.33
N LYS A 5 32.81 32.00 7.18
CA LYS A 5 32.76 30.63 7.68
C LYS A 5 31.48 30.32 8.47
N LEU A 6 30.96 31.27 9.24
CA LEU A 6 29.76 31.11 10.06
C LEU A 6 28.48 31.11 9.21
N THR A 7 28.43 31.95 8.17
CA THR A 7 27.30 31.99 7.23
C THR A 7 27.20 30.73 6.38
N ILE A 8 28.35 30.20 5.96
CA ILE A 8 28.39 28.93 5.21
C ILE A 8 27.92 27.76 6.09
N ALA A 9 28.38 27.69 7.34
CA ALA A 9 27.94 26.66 8.28
C ALA A 9 26.41 26.70 8.52
N PHE A 10 25.84 27.89 8.70
CA PHE A 10 24.40 28.06 8.85
C PHE A 10 23.61 27.63 7.60
N LEU A 11 24.14 27.90 6.40
CA LEU A 11 23.50 27.51 5.15
C LEU A 11 23.43 25.98 5.02
N PHE A 12 24.51 25.27 5.36
CA PHE A 12 24.54 23.80 5.33
C PHE A 12 23.59 23.18 6.35
N ILE A 13 23.49 23.75 7.56
CA ILE A 13 22.54 23.29 8.58
C ILE A 13 21.10 23.49 8.10
N MET A 14 20.78 24.64 7.50
CA MET A 14 19.45 24.91 6.95
C MET A 14 19.11 23.98 5.78
N LEU A 15 20.05 23.70 4.87
CA LEU A 15 19.83 22.72 3.79
C LEU A 15 19.61 21.30 4.31
N ALA A 16 20.36 20.88 5.34
CA ALA A 16 20.17 19.56 5.96
C ALA A 16 18.80 19.42 6.63
N LEU A 17 18.30 20.48 7.27
CA LEU A 17 16.96 20.48 7.87
C LEU A 17 15.85 20.35 6.82
N ILE A 18 15.98 21.01 5.66
CA ILE A 18 14.98 20.91 4.58
C ILE A 18 14.84 19.47 4.08
N GLN A 19 15.95 18.72 3.98
CA GLN A 19 15.90 17.32 3.53
C GLN A 19 15.15 16.39 4.50
N VAL A 20 15.15 16.68 5.82
CA VAL A 20 14.42 15.89 6.82
C VAL A 20 12.90 16.06 6.70
N PHE A 21 12.42 17.25 6.33
CA PHE A 21 10.98 17.52 6.14
C PHE A 21 10.47 17.19 4.73
N ALA A 22 11.36 17.11 3.75
CA ALA A 22 11.00 16.94 2.34
C ALA A 22 11.11 15.50 1.83
N VAL A 23 11.22 14.48 2.70
CA VAL A 23 11.03 13.10 2.25
C VAL A 23 9.52 12.87 2.08
N PRO A 24 8.97 12.85 0.85
CA PRO A 24 7.64 12.30 0.68
C PRO A 24 7.73 10.85 1.16
N GLN A 25 6.91 10.50 2.15
CA GLN A 25 6.64 9.10 2.44
C GLN A 25 5.88 8.54 1.24
N ASP A 26 6.64 8.18 0.21
CA ASP A 26 6.12 7.48 -0.95
C ASP A 26 5.51 6.19 -0.42
N GLY A 27 4.18 6.15 -0.50
CA GLY A 27 3.34 5.18 0.19
C GLY A 27 3.65 3.77 -0.28
N GLN A 28 4.60 3.12 0.37
CA GLN A 28 4.64 1.68 0.46
C GLN A 28 3.35 1.27 1.18
N ASP A 29 2.36 0.90 0.36
CA ASP A 29 1.02 0.41 0.72
C ASP A 29 1.16 -0.97 1.42
N ASN A 30 1.93 -1.04 2.50
CA ASN A 30 1.92 -2.09 3.52
C ASN A 30 0.66 -1.94 4.38
N ARG A 31 -0.49 -1.67 3.75
CA ARG A 31 -1.78 -1.77 4.43
C ARG A 31 -1.98 -3.24 4.74
N VAL A 32 -1.64 -3.61 5.98
CA VAL A 32 -2.15 -4.80 6.65
C VAL A 32 -3.61 -4.91 6.26
N PHE A 33 -3.96 -6.00 5.55
CA PHE A 33 -5.31 -6.17 5.05
C PHE A 33 -6.27 -6.27 6.24
N ASP A 34 -6.90 -5.13 6.58
CA ASP A 34 -7.90 -5.09 7.63
C ASP A 34 -9.27 -5.38 7.03
N SER A 35 -9.71 -6.62 7.19
CA SER A 35 -11.05 -7.06 6.78
C SER A 35 -12.19 -6.26 7.44
N ARG A 36 -11.93 -5.56 8.56
CA ARG A 36 -12.91 -4.71 9.26
C ARG A 36 -12.93 -3.27 8.75
N ALA A 37 -11.95 -2.86 7.95
CA ALA A 37 -11.91 -1.53 7.36
C ALA A 37 -12.99 -1.36 6.27
N ARG A 38 -13.44 -0.12 6.07
CA ARG A 38 -14.33 0.21 4.94
C ARG A 38 -13.56 0.09 3.63
N CYS A 39 -14.21 -0.47 2.62
CA CYS A 39 -13.63 -0.70 1.29
C CYS A 39 -14.29 0.18 0.22
N ARG A 40 -13.59 0.37 -0.91
CA ARG A 40 -14.13 1.08 -2.08
C ARG A 40 -15.01 0.16 -2.92
N ARG A 41 -16.08 0.70 -3.52
CA ARG A 41 -16.93 -0.06 -4.44
C ARG A 41 -16.07 -0.70 -5.54
N SER A 42 -16.37 -1.96 -5.83
CA SER A 42 -15.67 -2.78 -6.85
C SER A 42 -14.25 -3.22 -6.48
N GLU A 43 -13.73 -2.83 -5.32
CA GLU A 43 -12.42 -3.28 -4.86
C GLU A 43 -12.42 -4.80 -4.59
N ARG A 44 -11.41 -5.48 -5.15
CA ARG A 44 -11.16 -6.90 -4.94
C ARG A 44 -9.70 -7.12 -4.60
N ARG A 45 -9.44 -7.97 -3.61
CA ARG A 45 -8.07 -8.33 -3.19
C ARG A 45 -8.01 -9.79 -2.82
N CYS A 46 -6.88 -10.44 -3.08
CA CYS A 46 -6.69 -11.83 -2.65
C CYS A 46 -6.60 -11.95 -1.15
N ASP A 47 -7.05 -13.09 -0.62
CA ASP A 47 -6.82 -13.42 0.78
C ASP A 47 -5.32 -13.71 0.98
N PRO A 48 -4.63 -12.99 1.88
CA PRO A 48 -3.19 -13.14 2.08
C PRO A 48 -2.82 -14.48 2.75
N PHE A 49 -3.76 -15.12 3.43
CA PHE A 49 -3.55 -16.37 4.17
C PHE A 49 -4.03 -17.59 3.38
N ILE A 50 -5.15 -17.47 2.65
CA ILE A 50 -5.76 -18.59 1.93
C ILE A 50 -5.85 -18.29 0.43
N ARG A 51 -4.89 -18.81 -0.34
CA ARG A 51 -4.77 -18.56 -1.79
C ARG A 51 -6.01 -18.92 -2.62
N GLY A 52 -6.92 -19.76 -2.13
CA GLY A 52 -8.17 -20.09 -2.82
C GLY A 52 -9.29 -19.06 -2.66
N TYR A 53 -9.09 -18.00 -1.87
CA TYR A 53 -10.10 -17.01 -1.53
C TYR A 53 -9.68 -15.60 -1.92
N TYR A 54 -10.68 -14.75 -2.10
CA TYR A 54 -10.53 -13.33 -2.31
C TYR A 54 -11.60 -12.56 -1.54
N TYR A 55 -11.32 -11.30 -1.24
CA TYR A 55 -12.27 -10.37 -0.66
C TYR A 55 -12.83 -9.46 -1.75
N GLN A 56 -14.14 -9.30 -1.77
CA GLN A 56 -14.85 -8.37 -2.63
C GLN A 56 -15.57 -7.34 -1.77
N CYS A 57 -15.42 -6.06 -2.11
CA CYS A 57 -16.17 -5.01 -1.44
C CYS A 57 -17.66 -5.05 -1.81
N ARG A 58 -18.53 -5.21 -0.82
CA ARG A 58 -19.99 -5.16 -0.92
C ARG A 58 -20.53 -4.25 0.18
N ASN A 59 -21.29 -3.23 -0.18
CA ASN A 59 -21.89 -2.28 0.76
C ASN A 59 -20.88 -1.69 1.78
N GLY A 60 -19.66 -1.39 1.30
CA GLY A 60 -18.59 -0.82 2.13
C GLY A 60 -17.89 -1.80 3.07
N ARG A 61 -18.17 -3.11 2.97
CA ARG A 61 -17.49 -4.17 3.74
C ARG A 61 -16.84 -5.21 2.83
N TYR A 62 -15.71 -5.76 3.27
CA TYR A 62 -15.07 -6.87 2.58
C TYR A 62 -15.81 -8.17 2.85
N VAL A 63 -16.26 -8.83 1.78
CA VAL A 63 -16.91 -10.14 1.83
C VAL A 63 -15.97 -11.17 1.21
N ARG A 64 -15.64 -12.23 1.95
CA ARG A 64 -14.80 -13.31 1.46
C ARG A 64 -15.57 -14.18 0.46
N ARG A 65 -14.91 -14.54 -0.64
CA ARG A 65 -15.44 -15.33 -1.76
C ARG A 65 -14.41 -16.39 -2.16
N TYR A 66 -14.89 -17.52 -2.67
CA TYR A 66 -14.05 -18.62 -3.13
C TYR A 66 -13.76 -18.51 -4.63
N CYS A 67 -12.52 -18.78 -5.06
CA CYS A 67 -12.11 -18.77 -6.46
C CYS A 67 -12.54 -20.02 -7.25
N GLY A 68 -12.99 -21.08 -6.57
CA GLY A 68 -13.33 -22.37 -7.18
C GLY A 68 -12.21 -23.41 -7.08
N ASP A 69 -12.56 -24.66 -7.38
CA ASP A 69 -11.66 -25.80 -7.20
C ASP A 69 -10.41 -25.71 -8.08
N ARG A 70 -9.26 -26.06 -7.48
CA ARG A 70 -7.93 -25.99 -8.12
C ARG A 70 -7.59 -24.62 -8.69
N ARG A 71 -8.23 -23.55 -8.22
CA ARG A 71 -7.91 -22.16 -8.58
C ARG A 71 -7.27 -21.44 -7.40
N ILE A 72 -6.36 -20.54 -7.73
CA ILE A 72 -5.73 -19.61 -6.78
C ILE A 72 -6.04 -18.18 -7.20
N CYS A 73 -6.19 -17.32 -6.20
CA CYS A 73 -6.31 -15.89 -6.38
C CYS A 73 -4.94 -15.28 -6.66
N ARG A 74 -4.88 -14.40 -7.66
CA ARG A 74 -3.72 -13.57 -7.98
C ARG A 74 -4.15 -12.12 -8.13
N ASN A 75 -3.50 -11.21 -7.42
CA ASN A 75 -3.70 -9.78 -7.62
C ASN A 75 -3.12 -9.40 -9.00
N ILE A 76 -3.93 -8.77 -9.86
CA ILE A 76 -3.50 -8.25 -11.18
C ILE A 76 -3.30 -6.73 -11.14
N GLY A 77 -3.73 -6.09 -10.06
CA GLY A 77 -3.58 -4.66 -9.82
C GLY A 77 -3.97 -4.32 -8.39
N ARG A 78 -4.07 -3.02 -8.09
CA ARG A 78 -4.36 -2.53 -6.74
C ARG A 78 -5.70 -3.03 -6.17
N ASP A 79 -6.72 -3.03 -7.02
CA ASP A 79 -8.11 -3.30 -6.62
C ASP A 79 -8.75 -4.43 -7.46
N ASN A 80 -7.93 -5.22 -8.14
CA ASN A 80 -8.41 -6.25 -9.07
C ASN A 80 -7.65 -7.57 -8.95
N ILE A 81 -8.38 -8.67 -9.13
CA ILE A 81 -7.91 -10.04 -8.92
C ILE A 81 -8.32 -10.96 -10.07
N SER A 82 -7.52 -12.01 -10.28
CA SER A 82 -7.82 -13.15 -11.14
C SER A 82 -7.89 -14.43 -10.32
N CYS A 83 -8.79 -15.33 -10.69
CA CYS A 83 -8.78 -16.72 -10.23
C CYS A 83 -8.17 -17.59 -11.33
N ILE A 84 -6.92 -18.03 -11.17
CA ILE A 84 -6.18 -18.83 -12.15
C ILE A 84 -6.05 -20.28 -11.70
N ARG A 85 -5.95 -21.23 -12.64
CA ARG A 85 -5.68 -22.64 -12.29
C ARG A 85 -4.30 -22.79 -11.64
N ARG A 86 -4.25 -23.56 -10.55
CA ARG A 86 -3.01 -24.01 -9.92
C ARG A 86 -2.38 -25.07 -10.84
N ARG A 87 -1.28 -24.72 -11.49
CA ARG A 87 -0.42 -25.68 -12.19
C ARG A 87 0.35 -26.51 -11.17
#